data_AF-A0A7V9HQM7-F1
#
_entry.id   AF-A0A7V9HQM7-F1
#
_cell.length_a   1.000
_cell.length_b   1.000
_cell.length_c   1.000
_cell.angle_alpha   90.00
_cell.angle_beta   90.00
_cell.angle_gamma   90.00
#
_symmetry.space_group_name_H-M   'P 1'
#
loop_
_entity.id
_entity.type
_entity.pdbx_description
1 polymer ?
#
loop_
_entity_poly.entity_id
_entity_poly.type
_entity_poly.pdbx_seq_one_letter_code
_entity_poly.pdbx_strand_id
1 'polypeptide(L)'
;MATAVLLAAPVQARDLPSPPSAADFARATARVLSEPGFRSPLRVRDRFGGSSGGSGTATVPLPGAGALFPANRILAIYGAPQLKSTALGKRRPRAAARLAVAQAKPYADLGERPVIPSFDLIGVVANSTAGTDRLYRTRQPATLIDQYLKQARAMGGRLMIDIQPGRSPVLDELDAMAPWIGQPDVDVAIDPEWNVGPRGIPGRTAGSITARDVNLASRRVQAIVDEGDLPPKVMVVHQFSRSSIRRRSRIKQRPGVEVTLNFDGIGAPAPKIAGYRDLAVAGLSNGFSLFYDLDTPLMKPGAVLALDPVVDFLLYQ
;
A
#
# COMPACT_ATOMS: atom_id res chain seq x y z
N MET A 1 3.53 -31.23 29.06
CA MET A 1 3.19 -29.92 29.64
C MET A 1 2.94 -28.95 28.50
N ALA A 2 1.75 -28.37 28.41
CA ALA A 2 1.37 -27.49 27.32
C ALA A 2 2.02 -26.11 27.52
N THR A 3 3.00 -25.79 26.69
CA THR A 3 3.62 -24.46 26.65
C THR A 3 2.60 -23.49 26.05
N ALA A 4 1.97 -22.69 26.91
CA ALA A 4 1.13 -21.58 26.48
C ALA A 4 2.01 -20.57 25.71
N VAL A 5 1.90 -20.57 24.38
CA VAL A 5 2.44 -19.51 23.54
C VAL A 5 1.73 -18.24 23.96
N LEU A 6 2.46 -17.32 24.59
CA LEU A 6 1.97 -15.97 24.88
C LEU A 6 1.78 -15.29 23.52
N LEU A 7 0.58 -15.43 22.95
CA LEU A 7 0.14 -14.65 21.80
C LEU A 7 0.32 -13.18 22.19
N ALA A 8 1.08 -12.43 21.40
CA ALA A 8 1.14 -10.97 21.54
C ALA A 8 -0.29 -10.46 21.67
N ALA A 9 -0.55 -9.66 22.71
CA ALA A 9 -1.87 -9.07 22.91
C ALA A 9 -2.28 -8.38 21.60
N PRO A 10 -3.50 -8.62 21.08
CA PRO A 10 -3.95 -7.93 19.89
C PRO A 10 -3.85 -6.42 20.17
N VAL A 11 -3.12 -5.67 19.33
CA VAL A 11 -3.20 -4.20 19.31
C VAL A 11 -4.67 -3.87 19.25
N GLN A 12 -5.14 -3.23 20.32
CA GLN A 12 -6.55 -2.90 20.45
C GLN A 12 -6.81 -1.72 19.53
N ALA A 13 -8.08 -1.46 19.18
CA ALA A 13 -8.43 -0.26 18.40
C ALA A 13 -7.94 1.06 19.05
N ARG A 14 -7.53 1.03 20.33
CA ARG A 14 -6.94 2.14 21.08
C ARG A 14 -5.49 2.47 20.71
N ASP A 15 -4.80 1.55 20.04
CA ASP A 15 -3.37 1.68 19.71
C ASP A 15 -3.16 2.11 18.25
N LEU A 16 -4.23 2.17 17.44
CA LEU A 16 -4.17 2.75 16.09
C LEU A 16 -4.06 4.29 16.19
N PRO A 17 -3.23 4.93 15.34
CA PRO A 17 -3.22 6.38 15.23
C PRO A 17 -4.63 6.91 14.97
N SER A 18 -5.02 7.97 15.69
CA SER A 18 -6.33 8.58 15.45
C SER A 18 -6.36 9.20 14.04
N PRO A 19 -7.37 8.87 13.20
CA PRO A 19 -7.47 9.44 11.86
C PRO A 19 -7.77 10.95 11.95
N PRO A 20 -7.28 11.76 11.00
CA PRO A 20 -7.54 13.19 10.98
C PRO A 20 -9.05 13.46 10.83
N SER A 21 -9.50 14.65 11.24
CA SER A 21 -10.82 15.11 10.78
C SER A 21 -10.75 15.48 9.30
N ALA A 22 -11.88 15.38 8.58
CA ALA A 22 -11.94 15.75 7.17
C ALA A 22 -11.50 17.21 6.94
N ALA A 23 -11.85 18.11 7.86
CA ALA A 23 -11.48 19.51 7.80
C ALA A 23 -9.97 19.73 8.04
N ASP A 24 -9.38 19.02 9.02
CA ASP A 24 -7.94 19.12 9.29
C ASP A 24 -7.12 18.58 8.12
N PHE A 25 -7.56 17.45 7.55
CA PHE A 25 -6.93 16.84 6.39
C PHE A 25 -7.00 17.75 5.16
N ALA A 26 -8.14 18.42 4.91
CA ALA A 26 -8.28 19.40 3.84
C ALA A 26 -7.30 20.59 4.02
N ARG A 27 -7.18 21.13 5.25
CA ARG A 27 -6.22 22.21 5.54
C ARG A 27 -4.77 21.76 5.37
N ALA A 28 -4.44 20.54 5.81
CA ALA A 28 -3.11 19.96 5.61
C ALA A 28 -2.81 19.76 4.11
N THR A 29 -3.79 19.32 3.33
CA THR A 29 -3.67 19.15 1.88
C THR A 29 -3.41 20.48 1.17
N ALA A 30 -4.16 21.54 1.50
CA ALA A 30 -3.94 22.86 0.93
C ALA A 30 -2.53 23.38 1.20
N ARG A 31 -1.99 23.16 2.42
CA ARG A 31 -0.60 23.49 2.75
C ARG A 31 0.40 22.72 1.88
N VAL A 32 0.24 21.39 1.77
CA VAL A 32 1.12 20.55 0.94
C VAL A 32 1.12 21.01 -0.51
N LEU A 33 -0.05 21.29 -1.08
CA LEU A 33 -0.17 21.74 -2.47
C LEU A 33 0.37 23.16 -2.70
N SER A 34 0.48 23.98 -1.66
CA SER A 34 1.12 25.31 -1.73
C SER A 34 2.65 25.24 -1.69
N GLU A 35 3.24 24.10 -1.33
CA GLU A 35 4.70 23.97 -1.26
C GLU A 35 5.35 23.96 -2.66
N PRO A 36 6.55 24.56 -2.81
CA PRO A 36 7.30 24.49 -4.06
C PRO A 36 7.57 23.05 -4.49
N GLY A 37 7.12 22.69 -5.70
CA GLY A 37 7.37 21.38 -6.29
C GLY A 37 6.11 20.57 -6.62
N PHE A 38 4.95 20.93 -6.06
CA PHE A 38 3.65 20.49 -6.60
C PHE A 38 3.27 21.44 -7.75
N ARG A 39 3.22 20.91 -8.98
CA ARG A 39 2.74 21.63 -10.17
C ARG A 39 1.39 21.04 -10.61
N SER A 40 0.73 21.70 -11.55
CA SER A 40 -0.53 21.24 -12.17
C SER A 40 -0.48 19.74 -12.50
N PRO A 41 -1.63 19.04 -12.41
CA PRO A 41 -1.66 17.59 -12.51
C PRO A 41 -1.08 17.13 -13.86
N LEU A 42 -0.50 15.93 -13.88
CA LEU A 42 -0.18 15.30 -15.14
C LEU A 42 -1.50 15.22 -15.90
N ARG A 43 -1.53 15.70 -17.15
CA ARG A 43 -2.66 15.40 -18.02
C ARG A 43 -2.62 13.89 -18.25
N VAL A 44 -3.33 13.14 -17.41
CA VAL A 44 -3.71 11.76 -17.70
C VAL A 44 -4.53 11.89 -18.96
N ARG A 45 -3.91 11.66 -20.12
CA ARG A 45 -4.64 11.65 -21.38
C ARG A 45 -5.57 10.47 -21.27
N ASP A 46 -6.88 10.71 -21.36
CA ASP A 46 -7.88 9.69 -21.61
C ASP A 46 -7.39 8.85 -22.80
N ARG A 47 -6.88 7.65 -22.51
CA ARG A 47 -6.56 6.64 -23.50
C ARG A 47 -6.87 5.26 -22.92
N PHE A 48 -8.16 5.04 -22.70
CA PHE A 48 -8.76 3.79 -23.14
C PHE A 48 -9.11 4.00 -24.63
N GLY A 49 -8.19 3.63 -25.53
CA GLY A 49 -8.37 3.82 -26.98
C GLY A 49 -7.04 3.90 -27.72
N GLY A 50 -6.69 2.84 -28.45
CA GLY A 50 -5.38 2.66 -29.08
C GLY A 50 -5.11 3.53 -30.31
N SER A 51 -3.82 3.62 -30.67
CA SER A 51 -3.26 3.41 -32.02
C SER A 51 -1.80 3.85 -32.04
N SER A 52 -0.98 3.00 -32.67
CA SER A 52 0.43 3.13 -33.02
C SER A 52 0.78 4.43 -33.74
N GLY A 53 1.93 5.04 -33.40
CA GLY A 53 2.55 6.08 -34.23
C GLY A 53 3.58 6.97 -33.54
N GLY A 54 4.85 6.55 -33.56
CA GLY A 54 6.07 7.38 -33.67
C GLY A 54 6.34 8.56 -32.71
N SER A 55 7.36 8.40 -31.85
CA SER A 55 8.63 9.15 -31.90
C SER A 55 9.43 8.92 -30.61
N GLY A 56 10.72 8.63 -30.76
CA GLY A 56 11.59 8.06 -29.74
C GLY A 56 11.79 8.94 -28.51
N THR A 57 11.24 8.48 -27.39
CA THR A 57 11.85 8.69 -26.08
C THR A 57 12.27 7.30 -25.62
N ALA A 58 13.53 7.13 -25.22
CA ALA A 58 14.01 5.86 -24.70
C ALA A 58 13.05 5.41 -23.57
N THR A 59 12.25 4.39 -23.84
CA THR A 59 11.35 3.80 -22.87
C THR A 59 12.23 3.14 -21.83
N VAL A 60 12.44 3.82 -20.70
CA VAL A 60 12.95 3.18 -19.49
C VAL A 60 12.09 1.92 -19.28
N PRO A 61 12.68 0.71 -19.31
CA PRO A 61 11.91 -0.51 -19.12
C PRO A 61 11.12 -0.39 -17.81
N LEU A 62 9.82 -0.69 -17.87
CA LEU A 62 8.98 -0.64 -16.69
C LEU A 62 9.55 -1.60 -15.63
N PRO A 63 9.78 -1.13 -14.39
CA PRO A 63 10.23 -2.00 -13.31
C PRO A 63 9.22 -3.13 -13.12
N GLY A 64 9.67 -4.37 -13.36
CA GLY A 64 8.81 -5.55 -13.26
C GLY A 64 7.85 -5.74 -14.43
N ALA A 65 8.24 -5.45 -15.68
CA ALA A 65 7.44 -5.71 -16.89
C ALA A 65 7.08 -7.21 -17.16
N GLY A 66 7.36 -8.11 -16.21
CA GLY A 66 7.03 -9.54 -16.25
C GLY A 66 6.39 -9.99 -14.92
N ALA A 67 6.57 -11.25 -14.51
CA ALA A 67 6.11 -11.70 -13.20
C ALA A 67 6.79 -10.87 -12.08
N LEU A 68 6.00 -10.28 -11.19
CA LEU A 68 6.53 -9.45 -10.11
C LEU A 68 7.17 -10.31 -9.03
N PHE A 69 6.41 -11.23 -8.44
CA PHE A 69 6.91 -12.19 -7.47
C PHE A 69 6.94 -13.60 -8.08
N PRO A 70 7.93 -14.45 -7.74
CA PRO A 70 9.06 -14.20 -6.84
C PRO A 70 10.27 -13.53 -7.53
N ALA A 71 10.19 -13.14 -8.80
CA ALA A 71 11.34 -12.65 -9.58
C ALA A 71 11.96 -11.36 -9.04
N ASN A 72 11.14 -10.51 -8.40
CA ASN A 72 11.55 -9.26 -7.78
C ASN A 72 11.11 -9.23 -6.31
N ARG A 73 11.58 -8.20 -5.60
CA ARG A 73 11.00 -7.74 -4.34
C ARG A 73 10.56 -6.30 -4.52
N ILE A 74 9.47 -5.91 -3.88
CA ILE A 74 9.07 -4.50 -3.81
C ILE A 74 9.32 -4.00 -2.40
N LEU A 75 9.91 -2.81 -2.28
CA LEU A 75 10.09 -2.11 -1.01
C LEU A 75 9.49 -0.73 -1.10
N ALA A 76 8.51 -0.45 -0.27
CA ALA A 76 7.79 0.80 -0.29
C ALA A 76 7.92 1.61 0.99
N ILE A 77 7.87 2.93 0.84
CA ILE A 77 7.76 3.87 1.96
C ILE A 77 6.30 4.30 2.08
N TYR A 78 5.71 4.10 3.26
CA TYR A 78 4.28 4.31 3.52
C TYR A 78 3.93 5.74 3.94
N GLY A 79 2.74 6.18 3.53
CA GLY A 79 2.01 7.23 4.23
C GLY A 79 1.38 8.28 3.33
N ALA A 80 1.22 9.47 3.89
CA ALA A 80 0.69 10.63 3.17
C ALA A 80 1.44 11.90 3.60
N PRO A 81 1.74 12.84 2.68
CA PRO A 81 2.49 14.06 3.01
C PRO A 81 1.79 14.95 4.05
N GLN A 82 0.46 14.81 4.17
CA GLN A 82 -0.37 15.48 5.19
C GLN A 82 -0.19 14.90 6.60
N LEU A 83 0.18 13.61 6.72
CA LEU A 83 0.18 12.87 7.98
C LEU A 83 1.59 12.74 8.53
N LYS A 84 2.03 13.71 9.34
CA LYS A 84 3.42 13.85 9.83
C LYS A 84 3.94 12.67 10.66
N SER A 85 3.06 11.81 11.16
CA SER A 85 3.44 10.55 11.82
C SER A 85 4.01 9.50 10.86
N THR A 86 3.63 9.54 9.57
CA THR A 86 4.03 8.54 8.57
C THR A 86 5.40 8.83 7.93
N ALA A 87 6.09 7.80 7.44
CA ALA A 87 7.39 7.96 6.76
C ALA A 87 7.36 8.94 5.57
N LEU A 88 6.28 8.92 4.76
CA LEU A 88 6.05 9.91 3.69
C LEU A 88 5.70 11.28 4.24
N GLY A 89 4.93 11.39 5.32
CA GLY A 89 4.57 12.67 5.94
C GLY A 89 5.75 13.47 6.49
N LYS A 90 6.80 12.76 6.92
CA LYS A 90 8.04 13.34 7.47
C LYS A 90 8.95 13.96 6.39
N ARG A 91 8.67 13.75 5.10
CA ARG A 91 9.60 14.08 4.01
C ARG A 91 8.89 14.70 2.82
N ARG A 92 9.61 15.52 2.06
CA ARG A 92 9.16 15.94 0.72
C ARG A 92 9.26 14.76 -0.26
N PRO A 93 8.45 14.72 -1.33
CA PRO A 93 8.41 13.59 -2.27
C PRO A 93 9.79 13.15 -2.78
N ARG A 94 10.66 14.09 -3.17
CA ARG A 94 12.02 13.78 -3.65
C ARG A 94 12.92 13.18 -2.55
N ALA A 95 12.77 13.63 -1.31
CA ALA A 95 13.53 13.08 -0.19
C ALA A 95 13.01 11.69 0.21
N ALA A 96 11.70 11.47 0.11
CA ALA A 96 11.10 10.14 0.26
C ALA A 96 11.59 9.17 -0.83
N ALA A 97 11.72 9.62 -2.09
CA ALA A 97 12.27 8.78 -3.16
C ALA A 97 13.71 8.33 -2.87
N ARG A 98 14.55 9.25 -2.39
CA ARG A 98 15.92 8.92 -1.96
C ARG A 98 15.94 7.93 -0.79
N LEU A 99 14.99 8.06 0.15
CA LEU A 99 14.85 7.10 1.23
C LEU A 99 14.47 5.71 0.69
N ALA A 100 13.50 5.61 -0.22
CA ALA A 100 13.09 4.34 -0.81
C ALA A 100 14.27 3.62 -1.47
N VAL A 101 15.05 4.32 -2.29
CA VAL A 101 16.26 3.78 -2.93
C VAL A 101 17.30 3.35 -1.90
N ALA A 102 17.58 4.20 -0.90
CA ALA A 102 18.55 3.89 0.15
C ALA A 102 18.11 2.68 0.99
N GLN A 103 16.81 2.54 1.25
CA GLN A 103 16.25 1.46 2.04
C GLN A 103 16.21 0.14 1.27
N ALA A 104 16.02 0.19 -0.06
CA ALA A 104 16.05 -0.96 -0.95
C ALA A 104 17.46 -1.56 -1.12
N LYS A 105 18.50 -0.71 -1.12
CA LYS A 105 19.88 -1.13 -1.40
C LYS A 105 20.37 -2.31 -0.54
N PRO A 106 20.25 -2.31 0.80
CA PRO A 106 20.71 -3.44 1.61
C PRO A 106 20.00 -4.77 1.29
N TYR A 107 18.73 -4.72 0.88
CA TYR A 107 18.00 -5.92 0.50
C TYR A 107 18.45 -6.47 -0.86
N ALA A 108 18.83 -5.57 -1.78
CA ALA A 108 19.40 -5.96 -3.07
C ALA A 108 20.84 -6.48 -2.94
N ASP A 109 21.64 -5.91 -2.03
CA ASP A 109 23.02 -6.34 -1.80
C ASP A 109 23.10 -7.70 -1.09
N LEU A 110 22.17 -7.97 -0.16
CA LEU A 110 22.17 -9.19 0.66
C LEU A 110 21.32 -10.33 0.08
N GLY A 111 20.39 -10.02 -0.83
CA GLY A 111 19.45 -10.98 -1.40
C GLY A 111 19.75 -11.31 -2.85
N GLU A 112 19.04 -12.31 -3.38
CA GLU A 112 19.22 -12.79 -4.77
C GLU A 112 18.26 -12.11 -5.76
N ARG A 113 17.29 -11.34 -5.26
CA ARG A 113 16.22 -10.73 -6.05
C ARG A 113 16.48 -9.22 -6.19
N PRO A 114 16.32 -8.65 -7.40
CA PRO A 114 16.23 -7.20 -7.56
C PRO A 114 15.15 -6.61 -6.65
N VAL A 115 15.42 -5.42 -6.10
CA VAL A 115 14.48 -4.71 -5.21
C VAL A 115 14.02 -3.44 -5.89
N ILE A 116 12.73 -3.36 -6.16
CA ILE A 116 12.08 -2.19 -6.77
C ILE A 116 11.71 -1.22 -5.64
N PRO A 117 12.33 -0.02 -5.56
CA PRO A 117 11.95 1.00 -4.59
C PRO A 117 10.61 1.61 -4.99
N SER A 118 9.69 1.79 -4.04
CA SER A 118 8.32 2.20 -4.32
C SER A 118 7.78 3.15 -3.27
N PHE A 119 6.60 3.71 -3.54
CA PHE A 119 5.79 4.40 -2.55
C PHE A 119 4.52 3.64 -2.27
N ASP A 120 4.11 3.60 -1.00
CA ASP A 120 2.77 3.25 -0.61
C ASP A 120 2.04 4.51 -0.15
N LEU A 121 1.37 5.17 -1.10
CA LEU A 121 0.74 6.45 -0.87
C LEU A 121 -0.72 6.22 -0.47
N ILE A 122 -1.11 6.72 0.70
CA ILE A 122 -2.53 6.73 1.10
C ILE A 122 -3.30 7.67 0.17
N GLY A 123 -3.94 7.06 -0.83
CA GLY A 123 -4.73 7.70 -1.89
C GLY A 123 -6.16 7.97 -1.46
N VAL A 124 -6.67 7.17 -0.53
CA VAL A 124 -7.95 7.40 0.14
C VAL A 124 -7.70 7.32 1.64
N VAL A 125 -7.89 8.44 2.34
CA VAL A 125 -7.60 8.56 3.77
C VAL A 125 -8.88 8.46 4.57
N ALA A 126 -8.91 7.62 5.60
CA ALA A 126 -10.04 7.55 6.51
C ALA A 126 -10.06 8.76 7.45
N ASN A 127 -11.25 9.27 7.75
CA ASN A 127 -11.45 10.45 8.59
C ASN A 127 -12.23 10.10 9.85
N SER A 128 -11.90 10.74 10.98
CA SER A 128 -12.68 10.65 12.23
C SER A 128 -14.04 11.36 12.14
N THR A 129 -14.24 12.22 11.13
CA THR A 129 -15.48 12.96 10.89
C THR A 129 -16.04 12.66 9.50
N ALA A 130 -17.36 12.77 9.36
CA ALA A 130 -18.03 12.66 8.07
C ALA A 130 -17.53 13.75 7.09
N GLY A 131 -17.23 13.34 5.85
CA GLY A 131 -17.17 14.26 4.72
C GLY A 131 -18.57 14.65 4.25
N THR A 132 -18.66 15.41 3.16
CA THR A 132 -19.94 15.85 2.57
C THR A 132 -20.83 14.69 2.14
N ASP A 133 -20.23 13.58 1.70
CA ASP A 133 -20.90 12.33 1.31
C ASP A 133 -21.17 11.38 2.49
N ARG A 134 -20.76 11.77 3.72
CA ARG A 134 -20.87 10.97 4.95
C ARG A 134 -20.14 9.62 4.89
N LEU A 135 -19.16 9.46 3.99
CA LEU A 135 -18.40 8.21 3.86
C LEU A 135 -17.17 8.11 4.78
N TYR A 136 -16.88 9.15 5.58
CA TYR A 136 -15.77 9.17 6.55
C TYR A 136 -14.40 8.88 5.91
N ARG A 137 -14.18 9.41 4.71
CA ARG A 137 -12.92 9.31 3.98
C ARG A 137 -12.72 10.50 3.06
N THR A 138 -11.49 10.76 2.63
CA THR A 138 -11.13 11.78 1.65
C THR A 138 -10.18 11.20 0.62
N ARG A 139 -10.47 11.40 -0.67
CA ARG A 139 -9.55 11.07 -1.77
C ARG A 139 -8.46 12.13 -1.87
N GLN A 140 -7.24 11.69 -2.14
CA GLN A 140 -6.13 12.58 -2.46
C GLN A 140 -6.43 13.38 -3.73
N PRO A 141 -5.97 14.64 -3.81
CA PRO A 141 -6.03 15.41 -5.05
C PRO A 141 -5.20 14.75 -6.16
N ALA A 142 -5.69 14.82 -7.40
CA ALA A 142 -4.99 14.30 -8.58
C ALA A 142 -3.55 14.79 -8.69
N THR A 143 -3.33 16.10 -8.47
CA THR A 143 -2.00 16.74 -8.46
C THR A 143 -1.02 16.08 -7.51
N LEU A 144 -1.50 15.59 -6.37
CA LEU A 144 -0.67 14.96 -5.37
C LEU A 144 -0.29 13.54 -5.79
N ILE A 145 -1.26 12.75 -6.24
CA ILE A 145 -1.02 11.40 -6.76
C ILE A 145 -0.04 11.45 -7.93
N ASP A 146 -0.26 12.36 -8.88
CA ASP A 146 0.59 12.55 -10.06
C ASP A 146 2.03 12.92 -9.69
N GLN A 147 2.21 13.74 -8.67
CA GLN A 147 3.55 14.13 -8.21
C GLN A 147 4.29 12.93 -7.59
N TYR A 148 3.60 12.08 -6.83
CA TYR A 148 4.19 10.86 -6.29
C TYR A 148 4.47 9.83 -7.39
N LEU A 149 3.58 9.67 -8.37
CA LEU A 149 3.81 8.81 -9.53
C LEU A 149 5.03 9.26 -10.33
N LYS A 150 5.17 10.57 -10.55
CA LYS A 150 6.36 11.15 -11.17
C LYS A 150 7.64 10.84 -10.39
N GLN A 151 7.61 10.92 -9.06
CA GLN A 151 8.78 10.59 -8.24
C GLN A 151 9.08 9.08 -8.26
N ALA A 152 8.06 8.23 -8.25
CA ALA A 152 8.22 6.78 -8.40
C ALA A 152 8.91 6.44 -9.72
N ARG A 153 8.44 7.00 -10.84
CA ARG A 153 9.09 6.85 -12.16
C ARG A 153 10.54 7.34 -12.16
N ALA A 154 10.79 8.49 -11.54
CA ALA A 154 12.14 9.07 -11.49
C ALA A 154 13.15 8.22 -10.70
N MET A 155 12.68 7.38 -9.77
CA MET A 155 13.52 6.43 -9.04
C MET A 155 13.55 5.02 -9.64
N GLY A 156 12.95 4.81 -10.82
CA GLY A 156 12.80 3.48 -11.42
C GLY A 156 11.93 2.56 -10.56
N GLY A 157 10.90 3.13 -9.94
CA GLY A 157 10.04 2.51 -8.96
C GLY A 157 8.58 2.38 -9.37
N ARG A 158 7.74 2.00 -8.40
CA ARG A 158 6.29 1.89 -8.55
C ARG A 158 5.55 2.75 -7.52
N LEU A 159 4.30 3.09 -7.79
CA LEU A 159 3.41 3.76 -6.85
C LEU A 159 2.27 2.83 -6.50
N MET A 160 2.05 2.58 -5.22
CA MET A 160 0.87 1.91 -4.73
C MET A 160 -0.11 2.95 -4.21
N ILE A 161 -1.37 2.79 -4.58
CA ILE A 161 -2.47 3.60 -4.08
C ILE A 161 -3.14 2.83 -2.94
N ASP A 162 -2.86 3.26 -1.72
CA ASP A 162 -3.48 2.70 -0.53
C ASP A 162 -4.89 3.28 -0.29
N ILE A 163 -5.81 2.37 0.04
CA ILE A 163 -7.22 2.67 0.24
C ILE A 163 -7.61 2.39 1.69
N GLN A 164 -7.92 3.46 2.41
CA GLN A 164 -8.59 3.46 3.71
C GLN A 164 -10.06 3.85 3.50
N PRO A 165 -10.97 2.87 3.36
CA PRO A 165 -12.28 3.11 2.73
C PRO A 165 -13.29 3.85 3.64
N GLY A 166 -13.06 3.92 4.95
CA GLY A 166 -14.04 4.47 5.89
C GLY A 166 -15.34 3.66 5.83
N ARG A 167 -16.43 4.30 5.37
CA ARG A 167 -17.73 3.66 5.12
C ARG A 167 -17.97 3.33 3.64
N SER A 168 -17.08 3.75 2.75
CA SER A 168 -17.21 3.49 1.32
C SER A 168 -17.02 2.00 1.02
N PRO A 169 -17.77 1.40 0.08
CA PRO A 169 -17.37 0.14 -0.49
C PRO A 169 -15.96 0.25 -1.11
N VAL A 170 -15.09 -0.73 -0.86
CA VAL A 170 -13.73 -0.73 -1.43
C VAL A 170 -13.74 -0.64 -2.97
N LEU A 171 -14.72 -1.27 -3.62
CA LEU A 171 -14.87 -1.21 -5.09
C LEU A 171 -15.08 0.22 -5.60
N ASP A 172 -15.89 1.02 -4.91
CA ASP A 172 -16.17 2.40 -5.32
C ASP A 172 -14.91 3.28 -5.25
N GLU A 173 -14.02 2.99 -4.30
CA GLU A 173 -12.72 3.65 -4.20
C GLU A 173 -11.72 3.16 -5.25
N LEU A 174 -11.72 1.86 -5.58
CA LEU A 174 -10.92 1.34 -6.70
C LEU A 174 -11.34 1.99 -8.03
N ASP A 175 -12.64 2.10 -8.28
CA ASP A 175 -13.16 2.73 -9.49
C ASP A 175 -12.79 4.21 -9.57
N ALA A 176 -12.84 4.92 -8.45
CA ALA A 176 -12.40 6.30 -8.40
C ALA A 176 -10.90 6.47 -8.64
N MET A 177 -10.08 5.49 -8.25
CA MET A 177 -8.64 5.49 -8.46
C MET A 177 -8.22 4.86 -9.79
N ALA A 178 -9.17 4.31 -10.57
CA ALA A 178 -8.91 3.65 -11.85
C ALA A 178 -8.06 4.46 -12.85
N PRO A 179 -8.16 5.81 -12.95
CA PRO A 179 -7.28 6.59 -13.84
C PRO A 179 -5.79 6.44 -13.52
N TRP A 180 -5.43 6.22 -12.24
CA TRP A 180 -4.06 5.94 -11.83
C TRP A 180 -3.76 4.46 -11.85
N ILE A 181 -4.67 3.60 -11.36
CA ILE A 181 -4.47 2.14 -11.39
C ILE A 181 -4.29 1.65 -12.84
N GLY A 182 -4.90 2.30 -13.82
CA GLY A 182 -4.70 2.06 -15.25
C GLY A 182 -3.29 2.40 -15.79
N GLN A 183 -2.42 2.99 -14.97
CA GLN A 183 -1.01 3.21 -15.32
C GLN A 183 -0.21 1.91 -15.09
N PRO A 184 0.83 1.62 -15.91
CA PRO A 184 1.55 0.35 -15.87
C PRO A 184 2.36 0.12 -14.59
N ASP A 185 2.75 1.20 -13.91
CA ASP A 185 3.60 1.26 -12.73
C ASP A 185 2.82 1.67 -11.47
N VAL A 186 1.50 1.53 -11.49
CA VAL A 186 0.62 1.77 -10.35
C VAL A 186 -0.05 0.47 -9.88
N ASP A 187 0.17 0.17 -8.60
CA ASP A 187 -0.40 -0.95 -7.86
C ASP A 187 -1.43 -0.46 -6.84
N VAL A 188 -2.02 -1.40 -6.09
CA VAL A 188 -3.05 -1.11 -5.09
C VAL A 188 -2.67 -1.66 -3.74
N ALA A 189 -3.00 -0.90 -2.69
CA ALA A 189 -3.01 -1.34 -1.31
C ALA A 189 -4.39 -1.13 -0.68
N ILE A 190 -4.77 -1.97 0.27
CA ILE A 190 -6.03 -1.87 1.02
C ILE A 190 -5.69 -2.04 2.50
N ASP A 191 -6.09 -1.07 3.31
CA ASP A 191 -6.01 -1.11 4.77
C ASP A 191 -7.38 -1.51 5.37
N PRO A 192 -7.58 -2.79 5.75
CA PRO A 192 -8.88 -3.31 6.14
C PRO A 192 -9.42 -2.75 7.45
N GLU A 193 -8.54 -2.34 8.37
CA GLU A 193 -8.89 -1.78 9.67
C GLU A 193 -9.66 -0.46 9.58
N TRP A 194 -9.59 0.21 8.42
CA TRP A 194 -10.39 1.41 8.13
C TRP A 194 -11.72 1.11 7.46
N ASN A 195 -12.02 -0.14 7.10
CA ASN A 195 -13.33 -0.55 6.61
C ASN A 195 -14.31 -0.76 7.77
N VAL A 196 -14.90 0.34 8.24
CA VAL A 196 -15.74 0.35 9.45
C VAL A 196 -17.22 0.04 9.18
N GLY A 197 -17.56 -0.31 7.94
CA GLY A 197 -18.92 -0.62 7.52
C GLY A 197 -19.85 0.60 7.55
N PRO A 198 -21.16 0.42 7.27
CA PRO A 198 -22.08 1.54 7.00
C PRO A 198 -22.37 2.43 8.22
N ARG A 199 -22.12 1.94 9.43
CA ARG A 199 -22.43 2.65 10.69
C ARG A 199 -21.21 2.97 11.55
N GLY A 200 -20.05 2.38 11.26
CA GLY A 200 -18.85 2.59 12.06
C GLY A 200 -18.22 3.96 11.84
N ILE A 201 -17.28 4.33 12.71
CA ILE A 201 -16.51 5.58 12.58
C ILE A 201 -15.03 5.21 12.64
N PRO A 202 -14.20 5.61 11.66
CA PRO A 202 -12.75 5.41 11.72
C PRO A 202 -12.15 5.90 13.04
N GLY A 203 -11.27 5.11 13.63
CA GLY A 203 -10.65 5.38 14.94
C GLY A 203 -11.56 5.12 16.15
N ARG A 204 -12.82 4.72 15.95
CA ARG A 204 -13.74 4.29 17.03
C ARG A 204 -14.24 2.86 16.83
N THR A 205 -14.46 2.47 15.59
CA THR A 205 -14.91 1.13 15.20
C THR A 205 -13.73 0.40 14.57
N ALA A 206 -13.42 -0.81 15.04
CA ALA A 206 -12.46 -1.66 14.38
C ALA A 206 -13.02 -2.12 13.02
N GLY A 207 -12.33 -1.76 11.93
CA GLY A 207 -12.69 -2.20 10.59
C GLY A 207 -12.19 -3.59 10.26
N SER A 208 -12.72 -4.14 9.17
CA SER A 208 -12.29 -5.43 8.62
C SER A 208 -12.89 -5.66 7.25
N ILE A 209 -12.24 -6.51 6.45
CA ILE A 209 -12.80 -7.02 5.20
C ILE A 209 -12.93 -8.54 5.25
N THR A 210 -13.61 -9.12 4.27
CA THR A 210 -13.68 -10.57 4.06
C THR A 210 -12.85 -10.98 2.84
N ALA A 211 -12.50 -12.27 2.75
CA ALA A 211 -11.93 -12.81 1.53
C ALA A 211 -12.82 -12.61 0.28
N ARG A 212 -14.14 -12.49 0.44
CA ARG A 212 -15.04 -12.14 -0.68
C ARG A 212 -14.73 -10.72 -1.18
N ASP A 213 -14.54 -9.77 -0.28
CA ASP A 213 -14.24 -8.38 -0.63
C ASP A 213 -12.87 -8.28 -1.32
N VAL A 214 -11.85 -8.96 -0.80
CA VAL A 214 -10.53 -9.08 -1.44
C VAL A 214 -10.63 -9.72 -2.83
N ASN A 215 -11.43 -10.78 -2.97
CA ASN A 215 -11.62 -11.45 -4.25
C ASN A 215 -12.38 -10.57 -5.27
N LEU A 216 -13.29 -9.71 -4.82
CA LEU A 216 -13.96 -8.74 -5.69
C LEU A 216 -13.01 -7.62 -6.10
N ALA A 217 -12.24 -7.07 -5.15
CA ALA A 217 -11.23 -6.05 -5.40
C ALA A 217 -10.18 -6.52 -6.42
N SER A 218 -9.57 -7.69 -6.18
CA SER A 218 -8.59 -8.28 -7.11
C SER A 218 -9.19 -8.54 -8.49
N ARG A 219 -10.48 -8.93 -8.58
CA ARG A 219 -11.15 -9.12 -9.88
C ARG A 219 -11.29 -7.79 -10.61
N ARG A 220 -11.59 -6.72 -9.89
CA ARG A 220 -11.69 -5.39 -10.48
C ARG A 220 -10.33 -4.90 -10.98
N VAL A 221 -9.26 -5.09 -10.19
CA VAL A 221 -7.90 -4.77 -10.63
C VAL A 221 -7.51 -5.61 -11.86
N GLN A 222 -7.87 -6.90 -11.89
CA GLN A 222 -7.65 -7.77 -13.05
C GLN A 222 -8.36 -7.22 -14.29
N ALA A 223 -9.62 -6.80 -14.17
CA ALA A 223 -10.34 -6.19 -15.30
C ALA A 223 -9.63 -4.93 -15.83
N ILE A 224 -9.08 -4.07 -14.96
CA ILE A 224 -8.28 -2.91 -15.37
C ILE A 224 -7.01 -3.34 -16.12
N VAL A 225 -6.36 -4.41 -15.67
CA VAL A 225 -5.18 -4.98 -16.33
C VAL A 225 -5.53 -5.49 -17.72
N ASP A 226 -6.60 -6.29 -17.83
CA ASP A 226 -7.04 -6.90 -19.09
C ASP A 226 -7.54 -5.83 -20.09
N GLU A 227 -8.31 -4.84 -19.62
CA GLU A 227 -8.84 -3.73 -20.44
C GLU A 227 -7.73 -2.83 -21.01
N GLY A 228 -6.63 -2.68 -20.27
CA GLY A 228 -5.52 -1.79 -20.63
C GLY A 228 -4.30 -2.50 -21.23
N ASP A 229 -4.34 -3.82 -21.40
CA ASP A 229 -3.17 -4.65 -21.75
C ASP A 229 -1.95 -4.31 -20.87
N LEU A 230 -2.20 -4.19 -19.56
CA LEU A 230 -1.21 -3.70 -18.61
C LEU A 230 -0.27 -4.82 -18.15
N PRO A 231 0.96 -4.47 -17.72
CA PRO A 231 1.79 -5.39 -16.94
C PRO A 231 1.07 -5.86 -15.67
N PRO A 232 1.49 -7.00 -15.09
CA PRO A 232 0.96 -7.47 -13.82
C PRO A 232 1.04 -6.40 -12.72
N LYS A 233 0.07 -6.43 -11.81
CA LYS A 233 -0.03 -5.52 -10.67
C LYS A 233 0.08 -6.27 -9.36
N VAL A 234 0.58 -5.62 -8.32
CA VAL A 234 0.40 -6.10 -6.94
C VAL A 234 -0.88 -5.52 -6.37
N MET A 235 -1.62 -6.35 -5.64
CA MET A 235 -2.66 -5.87 -4.73
C MET A 235 -2.30 -6.30 -3.31
N VAL A 236 -1.78 -5.36 -2.53
CA VAL A 236 -1.41 -5.57 -1.13
C VAL A 236 -2.66 -5.41 -0.26
N VAL A 237 -2.81 -6.30 0.73
CA VAL A 237 -3.82 -6.15 1.78
C VAL A 237 -3.10 -6.16 3.13
N HIS A 238 -3.08 -5.01 3.80
CA HIS A 238 -2.41 -4.88 5.09
C HIS A 238 -3.19 -5.63 6.16
N GLN A 239 -2.46 -6.29 7.06
CA GLN A 239 -3.06 -7.14 8.06
C GLN A 239 -2.33 -7.03 9.40
N PHE A 240 -2.96 -6.33 10.33
CA PHE A 240 -2.51 -6.28 11.71
C PHE A 240 -2.89 -7.55 12.50
N SER A 241 -4.10 -8.09 12.28
CA SER A 241 -4.64 -9.21 13.07
C SER A 241 -5.42 -10.22 12.25
N ARG A 242 -5.70 -11.41 12.81
CA ARG A 242 -6.58 -12.41 12.20
C ARG A 242 -7.98 -11.86 11.85
N SER A 243 -8.48 -10.89 12.62
CA SER A 243 -9.79 -10.27 12.42
C SER A 243 -9.84 -9.23 11.31
N SER A 244 -8.70 -8.65 10.92
CA SER A 244 -8.64 -7.65 9.83
C SER A 244 -9.15 -8.23 8.51
N ILE A 245 -8.88 -9.52 8.27
CA ILE A 245 -9.37 -10.24 7.09
C ILE A 245 -10.07 -11.54 7.49
N ARG A 246 -11.41 -11.54 7.43
CA ARG A 246 -12.21 -12.73 7.71
C ARG A 246 -12.12 -13.75 6.58
N ARG A 247 -11.97 -15.03 6.96
CA ARG A 247 -11.88 -16.18 6.03
C ARG A 247 -10.72 -16.07 5.03
N ARG A 248 -9.56 -15.52 5.46
CA ARG A 248 -8.38 -15.24 4.61
C ARG A 248 -7.89 -16.42 3.76
N SER A 249 -8.06 -17.66 4.22
CA SER A 249 -7.70 -18.87 3.45
C SER A 249 -8.52 -19.07 2.17
N ARG A 250 -9.56 -18.27 1.93
CA ARG A 250 -10.37 -18.27 0.70
C ARG A 250 -9.98 -17.20 -0.32
N ILE A 251 -8.94 -16.42 -0.04
CA ILE A 251 -8.38 -15.44 -0.98
C ILE A 251 -7.73 -16.21 -2.13
N LYS A 252 -7.85 -15.67 -3.34
CA LYS A 252 -7.34 -16.30 -4.56
C LYS A 252 -6.36 -15.36 -5.25
N GLN A 253 -5.29 -15.93 -5.80
CA GLN A 253 -4.51 -15.29 -6.84
C GLN A 253 -5.35 -15.06 -8.10
N ARG A 254 -4.90 -14.15 -8.97
CA ARG A 254 -5.52 -13.91 -10.27
C ARG A 254 -4.47 -13.73 -11.36
N PRO A 255 -4.77 -14.12 -12.60
CA PRO A 255 -3.97 -13.70 -13.74
C PRO A 255 -3.81 -12.18 -13.75
N GLY A 256 -2.58 -11.69 -13.92
CA GLY A 256 -2.26 -10.26 -13.95
C GLY A 256 -2.33 -9.53 -12.60
N VAL A 257 -2.74 -10.18 -11.50
CA VAL A 257 -2.79 -9.55 -10.17
C VAL A 257 -2.21 -10.46 -9.11
N GLU A 258 -1.06 -10.04 -8.57
CA GLU A 258 -0.37 -10.69 -7.47
C GLU A 258 -0.95 -10.23 -6.13
N VAL A 259 -1.84 -11.06 -5.56
CA VAL A 259 -2.51 -10.75 -4.30
C VAL A 259 -1.56 -11.07 -3.14
N THR A 260 -1.15 -10.04 -2.41
CA THR A 260 -0.13 -10.14 -1.35
C THR A 260 -0.75 -9.78 -0.01
N LEU A 261 -0.60 -10.66 1.00
CA LEU A 261 -0.96 -10.32 2.37
C LEU A 261 0.26 -9.73 3.08
N ASN A 262 0.12 -8.52 3.61
CA ASN A 262 1.20 -7.84 4.31
C ASN A 262 0.99 -7.88 5.83
N PHE A 263 1.90 -8.54 6.55
CA PHE A 263 1.89 -8.53 8.01
C PHE A 263 2.31 -7.16 8.53
N ASP A 264 1.37 -6.49 9.18
CA ASP A 264 1.50 -5.09 9.59
C ASP A 264 1.67 -4.91 11.11
N GLY A 265 2.28 -5.89 11.76
CA GLY A 265 2.52 -5.87 13.21
C GLY A 265 3.68 -4.94 13.62
N ILE A 266 3.58 -4.38 14.82
CA ILE A 266 4.59 -3.53 15.46
C ILE A 266 5.31 -4.26 16.60
N GLY A 267 6.51 -3.79 16.95
CA GLY A 267 7.16 -4.12 18.22
C GLY A 267 8.40 -4.98 18.06
N ALA A 268 8.66 -5.85 19.04
CA ALA A 268 9.90 -6.61 19.11
C ALA A 268 9.98 -7.70 18.01
N PRO A 269 11.20 -8.08 17.56
CA PRO A 269 11.37 -9.05 16.48
C PRO A 269 10.67 -10.40 16.71
N ALA A 270 10.83 -11.01 17.88
CA ALA A 270 10.27 -12.35 18.15
C ALA A 270 8.74 -12.43 17.97
N PRO A 271 7.91 -11.57 18.61
CA PRO A 271 6.47 -11.59 18.37
C PRO A 271 6.08 -11.18 16.94
N LYS A 272 6.81 -10.27 16.28
CA LYS A 272 6.56 -9.94 14.86
C LYS A 272 6.78 -11.14 13.95
N ILE A 273 7.87 -11.88 14.14
CA ILE A 273 8.18 -13.07 13.36
C ILE A 273 7.10 -14.15 13.57
N ALA A 274 6.65 -14.34 14.81
CA ALA A 274 5.58 -15.27 15.13
C ALA A 274 4.24 -14.87 14.47
N GLY A 275 3.88 -13.59 14.54
CA GLY A 275 2.67 -13.06 13.90
C GLY A 275 2.71 -13.15 12.36
N TYR A 276 3.85 -12.83 11.76
CA TYR A 276 4.08 -12.97 10.32
C TYR A 276 3.83 -14.40 9.84
N ARG A 277 4.43 -15.39 10.52
CA ARG A 277 4.22 -16.82 10.24
C ARG A 277 2.78 -17.25 10.39
N ASP A 278 2.11 -16.77 11.44
CA ASP A 278 0.73 -17.14 11.74
C ASP A 278 -0.28 -16.61 10.72
N LEU A 279 -0.02 -15.42 10.16
CA LEU A 279 -0.93 -14.76 9.22
C LEU A 279 -0.69 -15.11 7.76
N ALA A 280 0.44 -15.74 7.42
CA ALA A 280 0.72 -16.25 6.10
C ALA A 280 -0.38 -17.22 5.60
N VAL A 281 -0.61 -17.21 4.29
CA VAL A 281 -1.58 -18.08 3.62
C VAL A 281 -0.88 -18.74 2.43
N ALA A 282 -0.90 -20.08 2.40
CA ALA A 282 -0.29 -20.84 1.32
C ALA A 282 -0.87 -20.44 -0.05
N GLY A 283 0.02 -20.24 -1.03
CA GLY A 283 -0.34 -19.82 -2.39
C GLY A 283 -0.50 -18.31 -2.59
N LEU A 284 -0.36 -17.49 -1.55
CA LEU A 284 -0.28 -16.03 -1.65
C LEU A 284 1.16 -15.54 -1.44
N SER A 285 1.47 -14.38 -2.02
CA SER A 285 2.70 -13.66 -1.72
C SER A 285 2.65 -13.00 -0.35
N ASN A 286 3.84 -12.81 0.24
CA ASN A 286 3.98 -12.40 1.64
C ASN A 286 4.64 -11.03 1.76
N GLY A 287 4.00 -10.14 2.51
CA GLY A 287 4.52 -8.84 2.88
C GLY A 287 4.91 -8.75 4.35
N PHE A 288 5.89 -7.91 4.66
CA PHE A 288 6.32 -7.64 6.03
C PHE A 288 6.59 -6.14 6.23
N SER A 289 5.89 -5.54 7.19
CA SER A 289 6.11 -4.15 7.56
C SER A 289 7.22 -3.99 8.59
N LEU A 290 7.91 -2.84 8.53
CA LEU A 290 8.91 -2.37 9.46
C LEU A 290 8.58 -0.94 9.85
N PHE A 291 8.58 -0.64 11.15
CA PHE A 291 8.19 0.67 11.67
C PHE A 291 9.39 1.36 12.31
N TYR A 292 9.84 2.47 11.75
CA TYR A 292 11.07 3.15 12.19
C TYR A 292 11.04 3.54 13.67
N ASP A 293 9.88 3.99 14.15
CA ASP A 293 9.73 4.52 15.52
C ASP A 293 9.01 3.54 16.47
N LEU A 294 8.39 2.47 15.95
CA LEU A 294 7.54 1.56 16.75
C LEU A 294 8.15 0.16 16.90
N ASP A 295 9.12 -0.22 16.07
CA ASP A 295 9.84 -1.48 16.23
C ASP A 295 11.04 -1.31 17.17
N THR A 296 11.14 -2.20 18.16
CA THR A 296 12.14 -2.12 19.23
C THR A 296 12.80 -3.49 19.48
N PRO A 297 14.01 -3.73 18.93
CA PRO A 297 14.67 -2.95 17.87
C PRO A 297 14.03 -3.19 16.49
N LEU A 298 14.25 -2.24 15.58
CA LEU A 298 14.00 -2.43 14.15
C LEU A 298 14.80 -3.63 13.62
N MET A 299 14.13 -4.56 12.94
CA MET A 299 14.78 -5.73 12.35
C MET A 299 15.75 -5.33 11.22
N LYS A 300 16.92 -5.97 11.19
CA LYS A 300 17.93 -5.75 10.15
C LYS A 300 17.54 -6.47 8.85
N PRO A 301 17.89 -5.93 7.66
CA PRO A 301 17.55 -6.53 6.36
C PRO A 301 17.88 -8.02 6.24
N GLY A 302 19.08 -8.46 6.66
CA GLY A 302 19.45 -9.89 6.62
C GLY A 302 18.55 -10.79 7.46
N ALA A 303 18.06 -10.32 8.61
CA ALA A 303 17.11 -11.07 9.45
C ALA A 303 15.72 -11.14 8.81
N VAL A 304 15.30 -10.08 8.10
CA VAL A 304 14.04 -10.05 7.36
C VAL A 304 14.11 -10.96 6.13
N LEU A 305 15.24 -11.00 5.42
CA LEU A 305 15.48 -11.89 4.29
C LEU A 305 15.50 -13.37 4.68
N ALA A 306 15.87 -13.68 5.93
CA ALA A 306 15.89 -15.05 6.47
C ALA A 306 14.53 -15.51 7.00
N LEU A 307 13.46 -14.71 6.86
CA LEU A 307 12.12 -15.11 7.29
C LEU A 307 11.56 -16.22 6.40
N ASP A 308 10.77 -17.06 7.04
CA ASP A 308 9.98 -18.13 6.42
C ASP A 308 8.51 -17.92 6.83
N PRO A 309 7.56 -17.76 5.88
CA PRO A 309 7.78 -17.76 4.42
C PRO A 309 8.66 -16.59 3.93
N VAL A 310 9.22 -16.71 2.73
CA VAL A 310 10.06 -15.65 2.13
C VAL A 310 9.23 -14.38 1.93
N VAL A 311 9.80 -13.23 2.30
CA VAL A 311 9.17 -11.92 2.13
C VAL A 311 9.33 -11.45 0.68
N ASP A 312 8.20 -11.20 0.00
CA ASP A 312 8.11 -10.67 -1.37
C ASP A 312 7.91 -9.15 -1.39
N PHE A 313 7.24 -8.61 -0.37
CA PHE A 313 6.90 -7.20 -0.23
C PHE A 313 7.39 -6.63 1.11
N LEU A 314 8.01 -5.46 1.09
CA LEU A 314 8.50 -4.76 2.28
C LEU A 314 7.83 -3.40 2.38
N LEU A 315 7.31 -3.09 3.56
CA LEU A 315 6.73 -1.77 3.85
C LEU A 315 7.51 -1.11 4.98
N TYR A 316 7.99 0.11 4.77
CA TYR A 316 8.63 0.92 5.81
C TYR A 316 7.73 2.10 6.20
N GLN A 317 7.44 2.20 7.50
CA GLN A 317 6.50 3.16 8.08
C GLN A 317 7.14 4.07 9.14
#